data_AF-A0A7J4YQT6-F1
#
_entry.id   AF-A0A7J4YQT6-F1
#
_cell.length_a   1.000
_cell.length_b   1.000
_cell.length_c   1.000
_cell.angle_alpha   90.00
_cell.angle_beta   90.00
_cell.angle_gamma   90.00
#
_symmetry.space_group_name_H-M   'P 1'
#
loop_
_entity.id
_entity.type
_entity.pdbx_description
1 polymer ?
#
loop_
_entity_poly.entity_id
_entity_poly.type
_entity_poly.pdbx_seq_one_letter_code
_entity_poly.pdbx_strand_id
1 'polypeptide(L)'
;MKPYVPGHECFFHRNILPIFQQAVKQENNISYDSLLMLAAVVSGPIEFIDEGLVYWRRHPQATSYHTEQKYNAWEGLQTALKSLSNHSQRNVTKRYFQAVSNYPFRQKYTIRTIRYMKTGSIIGILKACCVCCIQHKQLYPHTRFLQSCIKSFFTPLYFIRDCSKFAIH
;
A
#
# COMPACT_ATOMS: atom_id res chain seq x y z
N MET A 1 -6.14 -5.14 -3.94
CA MET A 1 -5.55 -3.90 -3.38
C MET A 1 -4.04 -3.92 -3.62
N LYS A 2 -3.58 -3.28 -4.70
CA LYS A 2 -2.14 -3.15 -4.99
C LYS A 2 -1.64 -1.90 -4.25
N PRO A 3 -0.58 -1.97 -3.44
CA PRO A 3 0.10 -0.79 -2.93
C PRO A 3 0.59 -0.02 -4.14
N TYR A 4 0.04 1.17 -4.29
CA TYR A 4 0.38 2.11 -5.34
C TYR A 4 0.40 3.47 -4.64
N VAL A 5 1.54 4.14 -4.72
CA VAL A 5 1.70 5.51 -4.30
C VAL A 5 1.44 6.33 -5.56
N PRO A 6 0.29 7.00 -5.68
CA PRO A 6 -0.10 7.73 -6.88
C PRO A 6 0.65 9.06 -6.99
N GLY A 7 1.98 9.01 -6.89
CA GLY A 7 2.86 10.19 -6.96
C GLY A 7 2.35 11.38 -6.14
N HIS A 8 2.68 12.59 -6.62
CA HIS A 8 2.30 13.85 -5.99
C HIS A 8 1.15 14.57 -6.72
N GLU A 9 0.60 13.97 -7.78
CA GLU A 9 -0.42 14.58 -8.64
C GLU A 9 -1.66 13.71 -8.68
N CYS A 10 -2.58 13.98 -7.76
CA CYS A 10 -3.86 13.31 -7.70
C CYS A 10 -4.99 14.34 -7.72
N PHE A 11 -5.87 14.24 -8.72
CA PHE A 11 -7.17 14.89 -8.66
C PHE A 11 -8.20 13.88 -8.19
N PHE A 12 -8.99 14.27 -7.19
CA PHE A 12 -10.03 13.43 -6.66
C PHE A 12 -11.22 14.26 -6.24
N HIS A 13 -12.41 13.68 -6.35
CA HIS A 13 -13.62 14.37 -5.98
C HIS A 13 -13.72 14.53 -4.46
N ARG A 14 -14.24 15.68 -3.99
CA ARG A 14 -14.30 16.02 -2.55
C ARG A 14 -15.05 15.01 -1.69
N ASN A 15 -15.95 14.22 -2.30
CA ASN A 15 -16.71 13.15 -1.64
C ASN A 15 -15.85 12.01 -1.09
N ILE A 16 -14.56 11.92 -1.43
CA ILE A 16 -13.62 10.95 -0.86
C ILE A 16 -13.18 11.37 0.56
N LEU A 17 -13.22 12.66 0.88
CA LEU A 17 -12.71 13.18 2.17
C LEU A 17 -13.36 12.56 3.41
N PRO A 18 -14.69 12.32 3.49
CA PRO A 18 -15.29 11.69 4.66
C PRO A 18 -14.74 10.28 4.92
N ILE A 19 -14.57 9.48 3.86
CA ILE A 19 -14.00 8.12 3.96
C ILE A 19 -12.56 8.22 4.43
N PHE A 20 -11.76 9.08 3.80
CA PHE A 20 -10.38 9.32 4.19
C PHE A 20 -10.24 9.73 5.67
N GLN A 21 -11.02 10.71 6.11
CA GLN A 21 -11.02 11.21 7.49
C GLN A 21 -11.45 10.16 8.50
N GLN A 22 -12.32 9.21 8.12
CA GLN A 22 -12.73 8.11 8.99
C GLN A 22 -11.52 7.27 9.43
N ALA A 23 -10.61 6.93 8.51
CA ALA A 23 -9.41 6.17 8.86
C ALA A 23 -8.38 7.01 9.61
N VAL A 24 -8.17 8.28 9.23
CA VAL A 24 -7.23 9.18 9.91
C VAL A 24 -7.63 9.38 11.38
N LYS A 25 -8.94 9.55 11.67
CA LYS A 25 -9.43 9.67 13.06
C LYS A 25 -9.15 8.42 13.91
N GLN A 26 -8.99 7.25 13.30
CA GLN A 26 -8.73 5.99 13.99
C GLN A 26 -7.24 5.69 14.14
N GLU A 27 -6.42 6.11 13.18
CA GLU A 27 -4.96 5.99 13.24
C GLU A 27 -4.32 7.22 12.57
N ASN A 28 -3.57 7.97 13.37
CA ASN A 28 -2.90 9.19 12.93
C ASN A 28 -1.56 8.90 12.22
N ASN A 29 -1.00 7.69 12.36
CA ASN A 29 0.27 7.29 11.74
C ASN A 29 0.02 6.41 10.51
N ILE A 30 -0.71 6.95 9.53
CA ILE A 30 -0.95 6.30 8.25
C ILE A 30 -0.20 7.04 7.14
N SER A 31 0.40 6.29 6.21
CA SER A 31 0.87 6.85 4.93
C SER A 31 -0.33 7.38 4.13
N TYR A 32 -0.38 8.70 3.96
CA TYR A 32 -1.44 9.43 3.27
C TYR A 32 -1.63 8.94 1.83
N ASP A 33 -0.53 8.66 1.12
CA ASP A 33 -0.57 8.26 -0.29
C ASP A 33 -1.29 6.92 -0.50
N SER A 34 -0.96 5.93 0.35
CA SER A 34 -1.62 4.63 0.30
C SER A 34 -3.07 4.73 0.74
N LEU A 35 -3.37 5.56 1.74
CA LEU A 35 -4.74 5.73 2.25
C LEU A 35 -5.66 6.41 1.24
N LEU A 36 -5.16 7.43 0.54
CA LEU A 36 -5.92 8.18 -0.47
C LEU A 36 -6.43 7.22 -1.57
N MET A 37 -5.55 6.33 -2.04
CA MET A 37 -5.93 5.30 -3.01
C MET A 37 -7.02 4.36 -2.49
N LEU A 38 -6.94 3.94 -1.22
CA LEU A 38 -7.96 3.06 -0.64
C LEU A 38 -9.30 3.75 -0.48
N ALA A 39 -9.31 5.04 -0.14
CA ALA A 39 -10.54 5.81 -0.05
C ALA A 39 -11.12 6.09 -1.46
N ALA A 40 -10.26 6.35 -2.45
CA ALA A 40 -10.65 6.60 -3.83
C ALA A 40 -11.27 5.35 -4.49
N VAL A 41 -10.64 4.17 -4.37
CA VAL A 41 -11.13 2.93 -5.02
C VAL A 41 -12.49 2.46 -4.48
N VAL A 42 -12.83 2.88 -3.26
CA VAL A 42 -14.13 2.63 -2.64
C VAL A 42 -15.20 3.57 -3.19
N SER A 43 -14.79 4.78 -3.56
CA SER A 43 -15.69 5.83 -4.08
C SER A 43 -15.92 5.72 -5.59
N GLY A 44 -14.98 5.13 -6.34
CA GLY A 44 -15.09 4.97 -7.79
C GLY A 44 -13.86 4.34 -8.44
N PRO A 45 -13.87 4.16 -9.78
CA PRO A 45 -12.69 3.77 -10.52
C PRO A 45 -11.61 4.85 -10.43
N ILE A 46 -10.35 4.43 -10.60
CA ILE A 46 -9.18 5.32 -10.63
C ILE A 46 -8.58 5.19 -12.02
N GLU A 47 -8.37 6.32 -12.68
CA GLU A 47 -7.79 6.39 -14.01
C GLU A 47 -6.40 7.03 -13.93
N PHE A 48 -5.48 6.50 -14.73
CA PHE A 48 -4.14 7.04 -14.88
C PHE A 48 -4.06 7.72 -16.24
N ILE A 49 -3.66 9.00 -16.24
CA ILE A 49 -3.46 9.79 -17.45
C ILE A 49 -1.95 9.86 -17.70
N ASP A 50 -1.51 9.26 -18.80
CA ASP A 50 -0.09 9.23 -19.19
C ASP A 50 0.26 10.47 -20.04
N GLU A 51 0.09 11.65 -19.44
CA GLU A 51 0.35 12.94 -20.09
C GLU A 51 1.19 13.84 -19.17
N GLY A 52 2.04 14.67 -19.77
CA GLY A 52 2.86 15.64 -19.05
C GLY A 52 2.04 16.84 -18.57
N LEU A 53 1.16 16.62 -17.58
CA LEU A 53 0.21 17.62 -17.09
C LEU A 53 0.83 18.67 -16.16
N VAL A 54 2.00 18.38 -15.59
CA VAL A 54 2.68 19.28 -14.63
C VAL A 54 4.18 19.36 -14.93
N TYR A 55 4.70 20.59 -14.93
CA TYR A 55 6.14 20.84 -14.99
C TYR A 55 6.70 21.05 -13.58
N TRP A 56 7.54 20.12 -13.11
CA TRP A 56 8.17 20.22 -11.80
C TRP A 56 9.53 20.92 -11.86
N ARG A 57 9.72 21.90 -10.98
CA ARG A 57 11.05 22.28 -10.50
C ARG A 57 11.25 21.65 -9.13
N ARG A 58 12.03 20.59 -9.06
CA ARG A 58 12.47 20.04 -7.76
C ARG A 58 13.57 20.94 -7.20
N HIS A 59 13.49 21.23 -5.92
CA HIS A 59 14.55 21.96 -5.25
C HIS A 59 15.86 21.15 -5.32
N PRO A 60 17.02 21.76 -5.63
CA PRO A 60 18.30 21.04 -5.76
C PRO A 60 18.68 20.21 -4.54
N GLN A 61 18.18 20.57 -3.35
CA GLN A 61 18.40 19.87 -2.08
C GLN A 61 17.23 18.98 -1.65
N ALA A 62 16.31 18.62 -2.54
CA ALA A 62 15.22 17.71 -2.19
C ALA A 62 15.80 16.36 -1.71
N THR A 63 15.32 15.87 -0.57
CA THR A 63 15.77 14.62 0.07
C THR A 63 15.71 13.41 -0.85
N SER A 64 14.81 13.42 -1.85
CA SER A 64 14.71 12.40 -2.91
C SER A 64 15.97 12.26 -3.78
N TYR A 65 16.82 13.31 -3.85
CA TYR A 65 18.10 13.23 -4.57
C TYR A 65 19.18 12.50 -3.77
N HIS A 66 19.02 12.36 -2.45
CA HIS A 66 20.02 11.74 -1.57
C HIS A 66 19.69 10.28 -1.23
N THR A 67 18.59 9.74 -1.75
CA THR A 67 18.23 8.34 -1.62
C THR A 67 18.93 7.49 -2.69
N GLU A 68 20.24 7.23 -2.51
CA GLU A 68 21.02 6.28 -3.32
C GLU A 68 20.83 4.80 -2.91
N GLN A 69 19.76 4.44 -2.21
CA GLN A 69 19.54 3.05 -1.83
C GLN A 69 18.96 2.24 -3.01
N LYS A 70 19.84 1.87 -3.94
CA LYS A 70 19.58 0.77 -4.88
C LYS A 70 19.66 -0.56 -4.12
N TYR A 71 18.56 -0.94 -3.49
CA TYR A 71 18.45 -2.30 -2.95
C TYR A 71 18.46 -3.30 -4.11
N ASN A 72 19.37 -4.27 -4.04
CA ASN A 72 19.30 -5.43 -4.92
C ASN A 72 18.08 -6.28 -4.54
N ALA A 73 17.48 -7.00 -5.51
CA ALA A 73 16.24 -7.74 -5.29
C ALA A 73 16.29 -8.70 -4.08
N TRP A 74 17.45 -9.30 -3.83
CA TRP A 74 17.71 -10.17 -2.69
C TRP A 74 17.71 -9.42 -1.35
N GLU A 75 18.35 -8.25 -1.28
CA GLU A 75 18.36 -7.41 -0.08
C GLU A 75 16.97 -6.89 0.24
N GLY A 76 16.18 -6.55 -0.79
CA GLY A 76 14.78 -6.20 -0.65
C GLY A 76 13.95 -7.34 -0.05
N LEU A 77 14.20 -8.57 -0.48
CA LEU A 77 13.56 -9.77 0.06
C LEU A 77 13.96 -10.03 1.51
N GLN A 78 15.26 -10.00 1.82
CA GLN A 78 15.76 -10.16 3.19
C GLN A 78 15.18 -9.11 4.13
N THR A 79 15.11 -7.86 3.69
CA THR A 79 14.52 -6.77 4.46
C THR A 79 13.03 -6.99 4.69
N ALA A 80 12.28 -7.46 3.67
CA ALA A 80 10.87 -7.82 3.83
C ALA A 80 10.68 -8.97 4.84
N LEU A 81 11.53 -10.00 4.81
CA LEU A 81 11.50 -11.10 5.77
C LEU A 81 11.89 -10.64 7.18
N LYS A 82 12.88 -9.76 7.34
CA LYS A 82 13.23 -9.16 8.64
C LYS A 82 12.09 -8.30 9.19
N SER A 83 11.39 -7.57 8.32
CA SER A 83 10.24 -6.73 8.72
C SER A 83 9.08 -7.54 9.30
N LEU A 84 8.90 -8.79 8.84
CA LEU A 84 7.90 -9.71 9.42
C LEU A 84 8.19 -10.04 10.89
N SER A 85 9.45 -10.08 11.30
CA SER A 85 9.82 -10.32 12.70
C SER A 85 9.68 -9.07 13.58
N ASN A 86 9.56 -7.89 12.96
CA ASN A 86 9.43 -6.63 13.68
C ASN A 86 8.00 -6.44 14.20
N HIS A 87 7.82 -6.62 15.51
CA HIS A 87 6.53 -6.47 16.17
C HIS A 87 5.92 -5.06 16.02
N SER A 88 6.76 -4.02 16.04
CA SER A 88 6.30 -2.63 15.92
C SER A 88 5.70 -2.36 14.53
N GLN A 89 6.41 -2.76 13.46
CA GLN A 89 5.92 -2.61 12.08
C GLN A 89 4.64 -3.40 11.82
N ARG A 90 4.56 -4.65 12.32
CA ARG A 90 3.32 -5.44 12.27
C ARG A 90 2.17 -4.77 13.01
N ASN A 91 2.44 -4.12 14.15
CA ASN A 91 1.41 -3.42 14.92
C ASN A 91 0.90 -2.17 14.20
N VAL A 92 1.79 -1.38 13.59
CA VAL A 92 1.40 -0.25 12.73
C VAL A 92 0.53 -0.72 11.57
N THR A 93 0.98 -1.77 10.87
CA THR A 93 0.21 -2.38 9.77
C THR A 93 -1.15 -2.88 10.25
N LYS A 94 -1.22 -3.54 11.41
CA LYS A 94 -2.46 -4.02 12.01
C LYS A 94 -3.45 -2.87 12.20
N ARG A 95 -3.01 -1.77 12.85
CA ARG A 95 -3.87 -0.61 13.12
C ARG A 95 -4.33 0.07 11.83
N TYR A 96 -3.45 0.20 10.84
CA TYR A 96 -3.82 0.65 9.49
C TYR A 96 -4.95 -0.19 8.89
N PHE A 97 -4.79 -1.52 8.87
CA PHE A 97 -5.80 -2.42 8.31
C PHE A 97 -7.08 -2.51 9.15
N GLN A 98 -7.02 -2.22 10.45
CA GLN A 98 -8.21 -2.02 11.28
C GLN A 98 -8.96 -0.75 10.87
N ALA A 99 -8.25 0.37 10.69
CA ALA A 99 -8.84 1.66 10.33
C ALA A 99 -9.63 1.60 9.01
N VAL A 100 -9.05 0.96 7.99
CA VAL A 100 -9.69 0.82 6.67
C VAL A 100 -10.68 -0.34 6.58
N SER A 101 -10.80 -1.19 7.61
CA SER A 101 -11.64 -2.40 7.53
C SER A 101 -13.14 -2.13 7.41
N ASN A 102 -13.58 -0.93 7.78
CA ASN A 102 -14.98 -0.52 7.70
C ASN A 102 -15.35 0.08 6.34
N TYR A 103 -14.40 0.24 5.42
CA TYR A 103 -14.71 0.76 4.10
C TYR A 103 -15.55 -0.23 3.29
N PRO A 104 -16.52 0.25 2.49
CA PRO A 104 -17.37 -0.60 1.66
C PRO A 104 -16.66 -1.13 0.40
N PHE A 105 -15.58 -1.91 0.59
CA PHE A 105 -14.90 -2.58 -0.52
C PHE A 105 -15.83 -3.59 -1.20
N ARG A 106 -15.96 -3.49 -2.52
CA ARG A 106 -16.79 -4.44 -3.31
C ARG A 106 -16.05 -5.75 -3.64
N GLN A 107 -14.73 -5.71 -3.69
CA GLN A 107 -13.93 -6.82 -4.18
C GLN A 107 -13.62 -7.87 -3.10
N LYS A 108 -14.13 -9.09 -3.30
CA LYS A 108 -13.98 -10.25 -2.37
C LYS A 108 -12.55 -10.49 -1.89
N TYR A 109 -11.58 -10.47 -2.79
CA TYR A 109 -10.17 -10.74 -2.43
C TYR A 109 -9.56 -9.60 -1.60
N THR A 110 -9.89 -8.34 -1.91
CA THR A 110 -9.50 -7.19 -1.09
C THR A 110 -10.06 -7.29 0.33
N ILE A 111 -11.34 -7.64 0.48
CA ILE A 111 -11.96 -7.87 1.80
C ILE A 111 -11.25 -8.97 2.57
N ARG A 112 -10.89 -10.08 1.91
CA ARG A 112 -10.13 -11.18 2.52
C ARG A 112 -8.73 -10.75 2.96
N THR A 113 -8.00 -10.03 2.12
CA THR A 113 -6.68 -9.50 2.45
C THR A 113 -6.75 -8.61 3.68
N ILE A 114 -7.69 -7.67 3.73
CA ILE A 114 -7.88 -6.77 4.88
C ILE A 114 -8.23 -7.56 6.14
N ARG A 115 -9.15 -8.53 6.05
CA ARG A 115 -9.53 -9.39 7.17
C ARG A 115 -8.36 -10.13 7.78
N TYR A 116 -7.39 -10.55 6.97
CA TYR A 116 -6.20 -11.23 7.45
C TYR A 116 -5.12 -10.26 7.94
N MET A 117 -4.91 -9.15 7.26
CA MET A 117 -3.90 -8.16 7.65
C MET A 117 -4.25 -7.42 8.94
N LYS A 118 -5.54 -7.20 9.23
CA LYS A 118 -6.01 -6.55 10.47
C LYS A 118 -5.74 -7.35 11.74
N THR A 119 -5.33 -8.62 11.65
CA THR A 119 -4.94 -9.40 12.83
C THR A 119 -3.52 -9.06 13.30
N GLY A 120 -2.65 -8.64 12.38
CA GLY A 120 -1.22 -8.42 12.63
C GLY A 120 -0.43 -9.70 12.92
N SER A 121 -1.06 -10.88 12.87
CA SER A 121 -0.38 -12.16 13.13
C SER A 121 0.35 -12.66 11.89
N ILE A 122 1.47 -13.37 12.08
CA ILE A 122 2.26 -13.96 10.98
C ILE A 122 1.37 -14.84 10.10
N ILE A 123 0.53 -15.69 10.73
CA ILE A 123 -0.39 -16.57 10.01
C ILE A 123 -1.41 -15.77 9.19
N GLY A 124 -1.93 -14.66 9.73
CA GLY A 124 -2.80 -13.75 8.98
C GLY A 124 -2.07 -13.15 7.78
N ILE A 125 -0.87 -12.63 7.98
CA ILE A 125 -0.07 -12.02 6.91
C ILE A 125 0.23 -13.05 5.81
N LEU A 126 0.63 -14.28 6.14
CA LEU A 126 0.86 -15.34 5.16
C LEU A 126 -0.42 -15.71 4.39
N LYS A 127 -1.57 -15.79 5.07
CA LYS A 127 -2.87 -15.98 4.40
C LYS A 127 -3.19 -14.84 3.43
N ALA A 128 -2.87 -13.60 3.79
CA ALA A 128 -3.01 -12.45 2.90
C ALA A 128 -2.09 -12.57 1.68
N CYS A 129 -0.84 -13.00 1.85
CA CYS A 129 0.11 -13.25 0.75
C CYS A 129 -0.43 -14.30 -0.23
N CYS A 130 -0.97 -15.41 0.28
CA CYS A 130 -1.60 -16.44 -0.54
C CYS A 130 -2.81 -15.92 -1.32
N VAL A 131 -3.68 -15.11 -0.67
CA VAL A 131 -4.83 -14.49 -1.35
C VAL A 131 -4.37 -13.59 -2.50
N CYS A 132 -3.34 -12.77 -2.29
CA CYS A 132 -2.81 -11.93 -3.35
C CYS A 132 -2.19 -12.76 -4.49
N CYS A 133 -1.50 -13.87 -4.17
CA CYS A 133 -0.96 -14.79 -5.17
C CYS A 133 -2.06 -15.39 -6.07
N ILE A 134 -3.21 -15.78 -5.50
CA ILE A 134 -4.38 -16.24 -6.30
C ILE A 134 -4.86 -15.13 -7.25
N GLN A 135 -4.77 -13.88 -6.81
CA GLN A 135 -5.22 -12.70 -7.56
C GLN A 135 -4.13 -12.12 -8.50
N HIS A 136 -3.07 -12.89 -8.80
CA HIS A 136 -1.88 -12.32 -9.44
C HIS A 136 -2.14 -11.62 -10.77
N LYS A 137 -3.03 -12.17 -11.61
CA LYS A 137 -3.37 -11.58 -12.92
C LYS A 137 -3.95 -10.18 -12.79
N GLN A 138 -4.69 -9.89 -11.72
CA GLN A 138 -5.28 -8.57 -11.52
C GLN A 138 -4.30 -7.59 -10.89
N LEU A 139 -3.35 -8.06 -10.07
CA LEU A 139 -2.33 -7.20 -9.46
C LEU A 139 -1.20 -6.85 -10.44
N TYR A 140 -0.81 -7.82 -11.28
CA TYR A 140 0.29 -7.70 -12.24
C TYR A 140 -0.06 -8.39 -13.58
N PRO A 141 -0.95 -7.78 -14.40
CA PRO A 141 -1.50 -8.36 -15.64
C PRO A 141 -0.50 -8.57 -16.79
N HIS A 142 0.64 -7.88 -16.79
CA HIS A 142 1.60 -7.88 -17.91
C HIS A 142 2.97 -8.49 -17.56
N THR A 143 3.00 -9.46 -16.64
CA THR A 143 4.24 -10.12 -16.22
C THR A 143 4.17 -11.62 -16.46
N ARG A 144 5.33 -12.27 -16.69
CA ARG A 144 5.41 -13.74 -16.79
C ARG A 144 4.74 -14.37 -15.56
N PHE A 145 4.04 -15.49 -15.73
CA PHE A 145 3.23 -16.13 -14.68
C PHE A 145 3.97 -16.22 -13.33
N LEU A 146 5.17 -16.78 -13.32
CA LEU A 146 5.97 -16.94 -12.11
C LEU A 146 6.30 -15.60 -11.43
N GLN A 147 6.70 -14.61 -12.23
CA GLN A 147 7.02 -13.27 -11.75
C GLN A 147 5.78 -12.56 -11.19
N SER A 148 4.63 -12.73 -11.86
CA SER A 148 3.33 -12.20 -11.42
C SER A 148 2.94 -12.78 -10.06
N CYS A 149 3.03 -14.11 -9.90
CA CYS A 149 2.75 -14.81 -8.65
C CYS A 149 3.67 -14.36 -7.51
N ILE A 150 4.98 -14.30 -7.77
CA ILE A 150 5.98 -13.85 -6.79
C ILE A 150 5.68 -12.42 -6.33
N LYS A 151 5.55 -11.47 -7.25
CA LYS A 151 5.26 -10.06 -6.92
C LYS A 151 3.94 -9.92 -6.13
N SER A 152 2.93 -10.70 -6.51
CA SER A 152 1.64 -10.71 -5.84
C SER A 152 1.72 -11.28 -4.43
N PHE A 153 2.49 -12.34 -4.22
CA PHE A 153 2.73 -12.91 -2.89
C PHE A 153 3.39 -11.91 -1.94
N PHE A 154 4.39 -11.16 -2.41
CA PHE A 154 5.10 -10.16 -1.60
C PHE A 154 4.32 -8.85 -1.40
N THR A 155 3.18 -8.68 -2.07
CA THR A 155 2.38 -7.45 -2.02
C THR A 155 1.97 -7.04 -0.59
N PRO A 156 1.47 -7.93 0.29
CA PRO A 156 1.13 -7.53 1.65
C PRO A 156 2.35 -7.17 2.51
N LEU A 157 3.51 -7.74 2.20
CA LEU A 157 4.76 -7.48 2.92
C LEU A 157 5.29 -6.07 2.65
N TYR A 158 4.90 -5.47 1.52
CA TYR A 158 5.18 -4.07 1.23
C TYR A 158 4.64 -3.15 2.33
N PHE A 159 3.40 -3.36 2.79
CA PHE A 159 2.78 -2.53 3.83
C PHE A 159 3.49 -2.62 5.19
N ILE A 160 4.13 -3.75 5.48
CA ILE A 160 4.89 -3.95 6.72
C ILE A 160 6.26 -3.27 6.63
N ARG A 161 6.92 -3.43 5.48
CA ARG A 161 8.23 -2.84 5.23
C ARG A 161 8.17 -1.32 5.14
N ASP A 162 7.20 -0.81 4.39
CA ASP A 162 7.01 0.61 4.08
C ASP A 162 6.08 1.29 5.10
N CYS A 163 6.20 0.92 6.38
CA CYS A 163 5.66 1.69 7.50
C CYS A 163 6.42 3.04 7.64
N SER A 164 6.66 3.72 6.53
CA SER A 164 7.25 5.05 6.47
C SER A 164 6.35 5.98 7.28
N LYS A 165 6.90 6.48 8.39
CA LYS A 165 6.30 7.55 9.17
C LYS A 165 6.39 8.82 8.33
N PHE A 166 5.37 9.11 7.53
CA PHE A 166 5.13 10.48 7.11
C PHE A 166 4.43 11.17 8.27
N ALA A 167 5.20 11.49 9.31
CA ALA A 167 4.71 12.38 10.35
C ALA A 167 4.54 13.75 9.68
N ILE A 168 3.28 14.12 9.41
CA ILE A 168 2.95 15.52 9.20
C ILE A 168 2.94 16.12 10.59
N HIS A 169 4.03 16.81 10.94
CA HIS A 169 4.08 17.68 12.11
C HIS A 169 3.48 19.05 11.75
#